data_AF-A0A538PJH1-F1
#
_entry.id   AF-A0A538PJH1-F1
#
_cell.length_a   1.000
_cell.length_b   1.000
_cell.length_c   1.000
_cell.angle_alpha   90.00
_cell.angle_beta   90.00
_cell.angle_gamma   90.00
#
_symmetry.space_group_name_H-M   'P 1'
#
loop_
_entity.id
_entity.type
_entity.pdbx_description
1 polymer ?
#
loop_
_entity_poly.entity_id
_entity_poly.type
_entity_poly.pdbx_seq_one_letter_code
_entity_poly.pdbx_strand_id
1 'polypeptide(L)'
;MSVTIHSAAPRTERRYHDPVDPVRVHCVLDVRGGPSRRVGPSGVLIGRQSDCDIVASDPSVSRRHALVRLTGDGAEVVPLGRSPIDVNGAPATRPRTL
;
A
#
# COMPACT_ATOMS: atom_id res chain seq x y z
N MET A 1 -4.75 2.77 13.71
CA MET A 1 -3.70 2.02 12.95
C MET A 1 -2.92 3.02 12.11
N SER A 2 -1.60 3.18 12.31
CA SER A 2 -0.77 3.98 11.41
C SER A 2 -0.07 3.04 10.41
N VAL A 3 -0.34 3.25 9.13
CA VAL A 3 0.31 2.51 8.04
C VAL A 3 1.36 3.44 7.45
N THR A 4 2.62 3.04 7.47
CA THR A 4 3.70 3.85 6.91
C THR A 4 4.11 3.23 5.58
N ILE A 5 3.91 3.99 4.51
CA ILE A 5 4.18 3.50 3.16
C ILE A 5 5.52 4.06 2.73
N HIS A 6 6.47 3.15 2.48
CA HIS A 6 7.80 3.51 2.02
C HIS A 6 7.92 3.13 0.54
N SER A 7 7.94 4.15 -0.32
CA SER A 7 8.35 3.97 -1.71
C SER A 7 9.88 3.92 -1.74
N ALA A 8 10.46 2.73 -1.93
CA ALA A 8 11.88 2.60 -2.19
C ALA A 8 12.09 2.61 -3.71
N ALA A 9 12.78 3.64 -4.22
CA ALA A 9 13.32 3.60 -5.58
C ALA A 9 14.24 2.36 -5.72
N PRO A 10 14.28 1.70 -6.89
CA PRO A 10 15.00 0.45 -7.05
C PRO A 10 16.48 0.63 -6.68
N ARG A 11 16.95 -0.12 -5.68
CA ARG A 11 18.39 -0.37 -5.50
C ARG A 11 18.86 -1.19 -6.70
N THR A 12 19.55 -0.52 -7.61
CA THR A 12 20.07 -1.08 -8.84
C THR A 12 21.27 -1.98 -8.57
N GLU A 13 21.03 -3.25 -8.23
CA GLU A 13 22.01 -4.29 -8.53
C GLU A 13 21.64 -4.95 -9.86
N ARG A 14 22.45 -4.60 -10.87
CA ARG A 14 22.43 -5.14 -12.23
C ARG A 14 22.46 -6.67 -12.21
N ARG A 15 21.47 -7.31 -12.85
CA ARG A 15 21.68 -8.47 -13.74
C ARG A 15 20.71 -8.38 -14.94
N TYR A 16 21.22 -8.80 -16.08
CA TYR A 16 20.80 -8.54 -17.45
C TYR A 16 19.83 -9.62 -17.98
N HIS A 17 18.91 -9.19 -18.86
CA HIS A 17 18.04 -9.94 -19.79
C HIS A 17 16.69 -10.49 -19.29
N ASP A 18 15.63 -9.65 -19.37
CA ASP A 18 14.27 -10.10 -19.69
C ASP A 18 13.52 -8.93 -20.39
N PRO A 19 13.07 -9.06 -21.64
CA PRO A 19 12.38 -8.00 -22.37
C PRO A 19 10.86 -8.08 -22.13
N VAL A 20 10.39 -7.58 -20.98
CA VAL A 20 9.03 -7.10 -20.60
C VAL A 20 9.08 -7.02 -19.05
N ASP A 21 9.23 -5.87 -18.39
CA ASP A 21 8.13 -4.98 -18.02
C ASP A 21 8.68 -3.63 -17.49
N PRO A 22 8.26 -2.47 -18.03
CA PRO A 22 8.76 -1.16 -17.61
C PRO A 22 8.22 -0.63 -16.25
N VAL A 23 7.56 -1.44 -15.42
CA VAL A 23 7.03 -1.00 -14.12
C VAL A 23 7.77 -1.70 -12.97
N ARG A 24 9.08 -1.45 -12.84
CA ARG A 24 9.83 -1.81 -11.62
C ARG A 24 9.52 -0.84 -10.49
N VAL A 25 8.27 -0.73 -10.07
CA VAL A 25 7.92 0.02 -8.86
C VAL A 25 7.92 -0.97 -7.70
N HIS A 26 9.06 -1.08 -7.01
CA HIS A 26 9.19 -1.86 -5.78
C HIS A 26 8.58 -1.07 -4.60
N CYS A 27 7.28 -0.78 -4.65
CA CYS A 27 6.62 -0.16 -3.51
C CYS A 27 6.39 -1.23 -2.43
N VAL A 28 6.88 -0.95 -1.22
CA VAL A 28 6.75 -1.84 -0.07
C VAL A 28 5.89 -1.15 0.98
N LEU A 29 4.84 -1.84 1.38
CA LEU A 29 3.96 -1.42 2.45
C LEU A 29 4.52 -1.96 3.78
N ASP A 30 4.90 -1.07 4.68
CA ASP A 30 5.31 -1.45 6.03
C ASP A 30 4.14 -1.29 7.01
N VAL A 31 3.83 -2.38 7.70
CA VAL A 31 2.75 -2.41 8.69
C VAL A 31 3.40 -2.54 10.06
N ARG A 32 3.17 -1.56 10.94
CA ARG A 32 3.69 -1.63 12.31
C ARG A 32 3.31 -2.93 13.00
N GLY A 33 4.31 -3.74 13.34
CA GLY A 33 4.13 -5.03 14.01
C GLY A 33 3.68 -6.17 13.10
N GLY A 34 3.68 -5.98 11.77
CA GLY A 34 3.31 -6.98 10.77
C GLY A 34 4.37 -7.18 9.69
N PRO A 35 4.18 -8.15 8.79
CA PRO A 35 5.09 -8.38 7.67
C PRO A 35 4.93 -7.27 6.61
N SER A 36 6.07 -6.78 6.09
CA SER A 36 6.06 -5.86 4.95
C SER A 36 5.55 -6.57 3.69
N ARG A 37 4.78 -5.86 2.84
CA ARG A 37 4.20 -6.43 1.62
C ARG A 37 4.58 -5.66 0.37
N ARG A 38 4.84 -6.37 -0.72
CA ARG A 38 5.03 -5.75 -2.04
C ARG A 38 3.67 -5.31 -2.59
N VAL A 39 3.58 -4.08 -3.07
CA VAL A 39 2.38 -3.57 -3.73
C VAL A 39 2.48 -3.90 -5.21
N GLY A 40 1.52 -4.66 -5.73
CA GLY A 40 1.40 -4.97 -7.15
C GLY A 40 0.32 -4.14 -7.85
N PRO A 41 0.07 -4.40 -9.15
CA PRO A 41 -0.99 -3.73 -9.91
C PRO A 41 -2.40 -3.96 -9.34
N SER A 42 -2.64 -5.15 -8.77
CA SER A 42 -3.89 -5.49 -8.08
C SER A 42 -4.09 -4.73 -6.76
N GLY A 43 -3.04 -4.10 -6.25
CA GLY A 43 -3.01 -3.41 -4.97
C GLY A 43 -3.00 -4.36 -3.77
N VAL A 44 -3.01 -3.75 -2.59
CA VAL A 44 -3.06 -4.39 -1.28
C VAL A 44 -4.24 -3.80 -0.52
N LEU A 45 -5.24 -4.62 -0.24
CA LEU A 45 -6.43 -4.26 0.52
C LEU A 45 -6.17 -4.42 2.02
N ILE A 46 -6.42 -3.35 2.77
CA ILE A 46 -6.26 -3.30 4.22
C ILE A 46 -7.64 -3.12 4.84
N GLY A 47 -7.98 -3.93 5.82
CA GLY A 47 -9.27 -3.85 6.47
C GLY A 47 -9.45 -4.87 7.59
N ARG A 48 -10.61 -4.85 8.23
CA ARG A 48 -10.93 -5.77 9.33
C ARG A 48 -11.51 -7.10 8.88
N GLN A 49 -12.05 -7.18 7.67
CA GLN A 49 -12.54 -8.47 7.16
C GLN A 49 -11.38 -9.39 6.78
N SER A 50 -11.62 -10.69 6.88
CA SER A 50 -10.66 -11.74 6.56
C SER A 50 -10.38 -11.88 5.06
N ASP A 51 -11.16 -11.21 4.20
CA ASP A 51 -10.95 -11.13 2.75
C ASP A 51 -9.95 -10.05 2.36
N CYS A 52 -9.48 -9.24 3.32
CA CYS A 52 -8.46 -8.24 3.08
C CYS A 52 -7.07 -8.89 3.06
N ASP A 53 -6.19 -8.37 2.21
CA ASP A 53 -4.80 -8.81 2.19
C ASP A 53 -4.17 -8.61 3.58
N ILE A 54 -4.29 -7.41 4.14
CA ILE A 54 -3.85 -7.10 5.50
C ILE A 54 -5.08 -6.99 6.39
N VAL A 55 -5.24 -7.97 7.27
CA VAL A 55 -6.33 -8.03 8.24
C VAL A 55 -5.92 -7.31 9.52
N ALA A 56 -6.66 -6.28 9.89
CA ALA A 56 -6.51 -5.56 11.16
C ALA A 56 -7.62 -5.98 12.13
N SER A 57 -7.25 -6.39 13.34
CA SER A 57 -8.21 -6.82 14.38
C SER A 57 -8.87 -5.65 15.13
N ASP A 58 -8.42 -4.42 14.91
CA ASP A 58 -8.93 -3.21 15.57
C ASP A 58 -10.37 -2.86 15.11
N PRO A 59 -11.37 -2.81 16.02
CA PRO A 59 -12.76 -2.49 15.68
C PRO A 59 -12.98 -1.12 15.03
N SER A 60 -12.09 -0.15 15.27
CA SER A 60 -12.13 1.17 14.63
C SER A 60 -11.77 1.14 13.14
N VAL A 61 -11.13 0.05 12.70
CA VAL A 61 -10.80 -0.21 11.29
C VAL A 61 -12.05 -0.70 10.57
N SER A 62 -12.32 -0.06 9.43
CA SER A 62 -13.44 -0.45 8.56
C SER A 62 -13.19 -1.84 7.97
N ARG A 63 -14.28 -2.55 7.66
CA ARG A 63 -14.23 -3.88 7.03
C ARG A 63 -13.27 -3.95 5.84
N ARG A 64 -13.40 -2.96 4.93
CA ARG A 64 -12.43 -2.60 3.91
C ARG A 64 -12.05 -1.14 4.17
N HIS A 65 -10.81 -0.89 4.54
CA HIS A 65 -10.40 0.39 5.11
C HIS A 65 -9.58 1.23 4.13
N ALA A 66 -8.59 0.60 3.50
CA ALA A 66 -7.69 1.22 2.56
C ALA A 66 -7.36 0.27 1.41
N LEU A 67 -7.15 0.81 0.22
CA LEU A 67 -6.47 0.11 -0.86
C LEU A 67 -5.20 0.88 -1.20
N VAL A 68 -4.07 0.19 -1.21
CA VAL A 68 -2.80 0.74 -1.70
C VAL A 68 -2.52 0.08 -3.04
N ARG A 69 -2.43 0.84 -4.12
CA ARG A 69 -2.21 0.30 -5.47
C ARG A 69 -1.08 1.01 -6.19
N LEU A 70 -0.49 0.32 -7.16
CA LEU A 70 0.39 0.96 -8.12
C LEU A 70 -0.43 1.53 -9.28
N THR A 71 -0.15 2.78 -9.62
CA THR A 71 -0.62 3.46 -10.83
C THR A 71 0.57 3.75 -11.74
N GLY A 72 0.32 4.30 -12.93
CA GLY A 72 1.40 4.74 -13.84
C GLY A 72 2.30 5.83 -13.25
N ASP A 73 1.78 6.59 -12.28
CA ASP A 73 2.46 7.74 -11.67
C ASP A 73 3.12 7.41 -10.32
N GLY A 74 2.89 6.21 -9.77
CA GLY A 74 3.47 5.80 -8.48
C GLY A 74 2.51 4.98 -7.63
N ALA A 75 2.73 4.99 -6.32
CA ALA A 75 1.81 4.34 -5.39
C ALA A 75 0.67 5.30 -5.03
N GLU A 76 -0.56 4.80 -4.98
CA GLU A 76 -1.73 5.55 -4.59
C GLU A 76 -2.41 4.88 -3.40
N VAL A 77 -2.75 5.68 -2.39
CA VAL A 77 -3.56 5.27 -1.24
C VAL A 77 -4.99 5.72 -1.47
N VAL A 78 -5.92 4.77 -1.44
CA VAL A 78 -7.35 4.99 -1.64
C VAL A 78 -8.08 4.66 -0.33
N PRO A 79 -8.62 5.68 0.37
CA PRO A 79 -9.51 5.46 1.50
C PRO A 79 -10.83 4.83 1.05
N LEU A 80 -11.22 3.73 1.69
CA LEU A 80 -12.47 3.00 1.42
C LEU A 80 -13.44 3.02 2.61
N GLY A 81 -12.89 3.26 3.81
CA GLY A 81 -13.62 3.25 5.08
C GLY A 81 -14.18 4.61 5.50
N ARG A 82 -14.78 4.63 6.69
CA ARG A 82 -15.33 5.86 7.29
C ARG A 82 -14.28 6.70 8.01
N SER A 83 -13.25 6.04 8.57
CA SER A 83 -12.18 6.71 9.30
C SER A 83 -11.03 7.07 8.34
N PRO A 84 -10.35 8.20 8.57
CA PRO A 84 -9.22 8.62 7.75
C PRO A 84 -8.03 7.66 7.88
N ILE A 85 -7.18 7.64 6.86
CA ILE A 85 -5.93 6.89 6.87
C ILE A 85 -4.78 7.87 7.09
N ASP A 86 -3.96 7.66 8.09
CA ASP A 86 -2.75 8.47 8.26
C ASP A 86 -1.69 8.05 7.24
N VAL A 87 -1.33 8.98 6.36
CA VAL A 87 -0.32 8.82 5.31
C VAL A 87 0.79 9.83 5.55
N ASN A 88 1.99 9.36 5.88
CA ASN A 88 3.16 10.19 6.19
C ASN A 88 2.86 11.27 7.26
N GLY A 89 2.04 10.92 8.27
CA GLY A 89 1.65 11.81 9.36
C GLY A 89 0.49 12.76 9.05
N ALA A 90 -0.11 12.68 7.85
CA ALA A 90 -1.26 13.49 7.46
C ALA A 90 -2.47 12.60 7.14
N PRO A 91 -3.68 12.92 7.66
CA PRO A 91 -4.87 12.13 7.40
C PRO A 91 -5.31 12.27 5.93
N ALA A 92 -5.63 11.14 5.31
CA ALA A 92 -6.16 11.03 3.96
C ALA A 92 -7.59 10.51 4.00
N THR A 93 -8.53 11.33 3.51
CA THR A 93 -9.94 10.98 3.30
C THR A 93 -10.31 10.89 1.82
N ARG A 94 -9.36 11.22 0.94
CA ARG A 94 -9.45 11.10 -0.52
C ARG A 94 -8.24 10.32 -1.05
N PRO A 95 -8.34 9.77 -2.27
CA PRO A 95 -7.19 9.17 -2.94
C PRO A 95 -5.98 10.10 -2.94
N ARG A 96 -4.80 9.57 -2.64
CA ARG A 96 -3.55 10.33 -2.55
C ARG A 96 -2.39 9.53 -3.12
N THR A 97 -1.71 10.11 -4.10
CA THR A 97 -0.45 9.59 -4.66
C THR A 97 0.72 9.86 -3.70
N LEU A 98 1.68 8.94 -3.67
CA LEU A 98 2.89 8.95 -2.85
C LEU A 98 4.15 9.20 -3.68
#